data_AF-A0A522ULA1-F1
#
_entry.id   AF-A0A522ULA1-F1
#
_cell.length_a   1.000
_cell.length_b   1.000
_cell.length_c   1.000
_cell.angle_alpha   90.00
_cell.angle_beta   90.00
_cell.angle_gamma   90.00
#
_symmetry.space_group_name_H-M   'P 1'
#
loop_
_entity.id
_entity.type
_entity.pdbx_description
1 polymer ?
#
loop_
_entity_poly.entity_id
_entity_poly.type
_entity_poly.pdbx_seq_one_letter_code
_entity_poly.pdbx_strand_id
1 'polypeptide(L)'
;MPDHWHALLSLQAKKTLPQVVLALCRHASFNSRKLGRLLWQTGFHDHKVRSGESVVDIVRYIENNPVRKQLVVRQQNGLGQVRTLLSMIN
;
A
#
# COMPACT_ATOMS: atom_id res chain seq x y z
N MET A 1 8.48 2.07 0.59
CA MET A 1 9.69 2.92 0.74
C MET A 1 9.90 3.18 2.23
N PRO A 2 11.08 3.67 2.67
CA PRO A 2 11.38 3.85 4.09
C PRO A 2 10.47 4.87 4.81
N ASP A 3 9.97 5.85 4.05
CA ASP A 3 9.18 6.99 4.51
C ASP A 3 7.69 6.88 4.17
N HIS A 4 7.33 6.12 3.13
CA HIS A 4 5.94 5.94 2.71
C HIS A 4 5.69 4.63 1.96
N TRP A 5 4.41 4.29 1.76
CA TRP A 5 3.96 3.05 1.12
C TRP A 5 2.98 3.34 -0.02
N HIS A 6 3.02 2.50 -1.07
CA HIS A 6 2.08 2.52 -2.20
C HIS A 6 1.41 1.16 -2.31
N ALA A 7 0.12 1.14 -2.60
CA ALA A 7 -0.68 -0.07 -2.70
C ALA A 7 -1.70 0.03 -3.83
N LEU A 8 -1.94 -1.08 -4.50
CA LEU A 8 -3.11 -1.25 -5.36
C LEU A 8 -4.12 -2.13 -4.63
N LEU A 9 -5.33 -1.61 -4.43
CA LEU A 9 -6.38 -2.27 -3.66
C LEU A 9 -7.63 -2.47 -4.52
N SER A 10 -8.23 -3.65 -4.42
CA SER A 10 -9.59 -3.89 -4.87
C SER A 10 -10.50 -3.91 -3.66
N LEU A 11 -11.50 -3.02 -3.64
CA LEU A 11 -12.45 -2.94 -2.52
C LEU A 11 -13.58 -3.97 -2.73
N GLN A 12 -14.00 -4.59 -1.63
CA GLN A 12 -15.24 -5.36 -1.61
C GLN A 12 -16.43 -4.42 -1.43
N ALA A 13 -17.61 -4.78 -1.96
CA ALA A 13 -18.80 -3.92 -2.01
C ALA A 13 -19.27 -3.36 -0.65
N LYS A 14 -18.88 -3.98 0.47
CA LYS A 14 -19.29 -3.58 1.82
C LYS A 14 -18.34 -2.60 2.54
N LYS A 15 -17.18 -2.27 1.95
CA LYS A 15 -16.15 -1.46 2.61
C LYS A 15 -15.75 -0.28 1.74
N THR A 16 -15.63 0.90 2.35
CA THR A 16 -15.08 2.09 1.70
C THR A 16 -13.56 2.12 1.83
N LEU A 17 -12.88 2.85 0.93
CA LEU A 17 -11.42 3.00 1.00
C LEU A 17 -10.95 3.56 2.36
N PRO A 18 -11.56 4.62 2.93
CA PRO A 18 -11.17 5.13 4.25
C PRO A 18 -11.27 4.08 5.35
N GLN A 19 -12.28 3.19 5.32
CA GLN A 19 -12.43 2.12 6.31
C GLN A 19 -11.29 1.10 6.23
N VAL A 20 -10.90 0.72 5.02
CA VAL A 20 -9.79 -0.23 4.80
C VAL A 20 -8.45 0.38 5.22
N VAL A 21 -8.17 1.62 4.81
CA VAL A 21 -6.93 2.32 5.16
C VAL A 21 -6.83 2.51 6.68
N LEU A 22 -7.93 2.90 7.34
CA LEU A 22 -7.95 3.04 8.80
C LEU A 22 -7.62 1.72 9.51
N ALA A 23 -8.20 0.60 9.07
CA ALA A 23 -7.93 -0.71 9.65
C ALA A 23 -6.46 -1.11 9.51
N LEU A 24 -5.88 -0.89 8.32
CA LEU A 24 -4.47 -1.18 8.04
C LEU A 24 -3.52 -0.33 8.89
N CYS A 25 -3.73 0.98 8.91
CA CYS A 25 -2.91 1.88 9.72
C CYS A 25 -3.03 1.54 11.21
N ARG A 26 -4.23 1.19 11.70
CA ARG A 26 -4.41 0.76 13.10
C ARG A 26 -3.66 -0.52 13.43
N HIS A 27 -3.72 -1.51 12.54
CA HIS A 27 -3.02 -2.78 12.70
C HIS A 27 -1.50 -2.57 12.73
N ALA A 28 -0.96 -1.84 11.76
CA ALA A 28 0.48 -1.54 11.71
C ALA A 28 0.94 -0.66 12.90
N SER A 29 0.09 0.26 13.35
CA SER A 29 0.35 1.10 14.53
C SER A 29 0.43 0.31 15.83
N PHE A 30 -0.13 -0.91 15.90
CA PHE A 30 -0.04 -1.73 17.11
C PHE A 30 1.41 -2.02 17.49
N ASN A 31 2.26 -2.31 16.50
CA ASN A 31 3.68 -2.54 16.71
C ASN A 31 4.43 -1.23 16.97
N SER A 32 4.03 -0.13 16.31
CA SER A 32 4.72 1.15 16.46
C SER A 32 4.48 1.84 17.80
N ARG A 33 3.28 1.66 18.38
CA ARG A 33 2.95 2.19 19.71
C ARG A 33 3.84 1.59 20.79
N LYS A 34 4.24 0.33 20.67
CA LYS A 34 5.22 -0.30 21.58
C LYS A 34 6.60 0.37 21.53
N LEU A 35 6.91 1.06 20.43
CA LEU A 35 8.14 1.82 20.23
C LEU A 35 7.97 3.32 20.56
N GLY A 36 6.79 3.75 21.02
CA GLY A 36 6.51 5.15 21.35
C GLY A 36 6.51 6.11 20.16
N ARG A 37 6.39 5.61 18.93
CA ARG A 37 6.48 6.42 17.70
C ARG A 37 5.17 6.41 16.90
N LEU A 38 4.76 7.61 16.47
CA LEU A 38 3.75 7.78 15.43
C LEU A 38 4.44 7.56 14.08
N LEU A 39 4.12 6.45 13.41
CA LEU A 39 4.72 6.12 12.11
C LEU A 39 3.88 6.58 10.91
N TRP A 40 2.60 6.86 11.11
CA TRP A 40 1.68 7.20 10.03
C TRP A 40 1.38 8.70 10.04
N GLN A 41 1.47 9.32 8.86
CA GLN A 41 0.98 10.68 8.64
C GLN A 41 -0.55 10.74 8.72
N THR A 42 -1.08 11.94 8.96
CA THR A 42 -2.52 12.19 8.87
C THR A 42 -2.99 12.14 7.41
N GLY A 43 -4.04 11.37 7.15
CA GLY A 43 -4.63 11.23 5.82
C GLY A 43 -3.83 10.32 4.88
N PHE A 44 -4.34 10.17 3.66
CA PHE A 44 -3.73 9.39 2.59
C PHE A 44 -4.07 10.01 1.23
N HIS A 45 -3.26 9.71 0.22
CA HIS A 45 -3.55 10.04 -1.17
C HIS A 45 -4.14 8.81 -1.86
N ASP A 46 -5.25 8.95 -2.57
CA ASP A 46 -5.85 7.90 -3.36
C ASP A 46 -6.04 8.30 -4.83
N HIS A 47 -5.96 7.29 -5.70
CA HIS A 47 -6.26 7.39 -7.12
C HIS A 47 -7.14 6.22 -7.53
N LYS A 48 -8.29 6.51 -8.13
CA LYS A 48 -9.23 5.48 -8.61
C LYS A 48 -8.84 5.05 -10.02
N VAL A 49 -8.49 3.77 -10.18
CA VAL A 49 -8.21 3.16 -11.49
C VAL A 49 -9.46 3.18 -12.37
N ARG A 50 -9.31 3.69 -13.60
CA ARG A 50 -10.38 3.80 -14.61
C ARG A 50 -10.21 2.77 -15.72
N SER A 51 -11.26 2.51 -16.50
CA SER A 51 -11.26 1.48 -17.56
C SER A 51 -10.19 1.63 -18.63
N GLY A 52 -9.67 2.84 -18.86
CA GLY A 52 -8.58 3.10 -19.81
C GLY A 52 -7.17 2.99 -19.22
N GLU A 53 -7.03 2.72 -17.93
CA GLU A 53 -5.73 2.59 -17.28
C GLU A 53 -5.29 1.13 -17.22
N SER A 54 -4.03 0.89 -17.57
CA SER A 54 -3.42 -0.43 -17.49
C SER A 54 -3.05 -0.77 -16.04
N VAL A 55 -3.79 -1.70 -15.45
CA VAL A 55 -3.48 -2.25 -14.11
C VAL A 55 -2.06 -2.79 -14.04
N VAL A 56 -1.59 -3.41 -15.13
CA VAL A 56 -0.23 -3.95 -15.24
C VAL A 56 0.81 -2.83 -15.11
N ASP A 57 0.57 -1.68 -15.76
CA ASP A 57 1.51 -0.56 -15.68
C ASP A 57 1.49 0.11 -14.31
N ILE A 58 0.34 0.14 -13.63
CA ILE A 58 0.25 0.60 -12.23
C ILE A 58 1.03 -0.32 -11.30
N VAL A 59 0.88 -1.64 -11.45
CA VAL A 59 1.66 -2.62 -10.68
C VAL A 59 3.16 -2.43 -10.93
N ARG A 60 3.57 -2.36 -12.20
CA ARG A 60 4.96 -2.11 -12.58
C ARG A 60 5.48 -0.78 -12.01
N TYR A 61 4.67 0.26 -12.00
CA TYR A 61 5.03 1.54 -11.39
C TYR A 61 5.33 1.39 -9.90
N ILE A 62 4.44 0.72 -9.15
CA ILE A 62 4.60 0.49 -7.71
C ILE A 62 5.86 -0.32 -7.43
N GLU A 63 6.08 -1.42 -8.15
CA GLU A 63 7.25 -2.29 -7.99
C GLU A 63 8.57 -1.58 -8.34
N ASN A 64 8.54 -0.64 -9.29
CA ASN A 64 9.69 0.17 -9.68
C ASN A 64 10.01 1.34 -8.74
N ASN A 65 9.09 1.75 -7.87
CA ASN A 65 9.32 2.92 -7.02
C ASN A 65 10.60 2.83 -6.16
N PRO A 66 10.94 1.67 -5.54
CA PRO A 66 12.22 1.51 -4.85
C PRO A 66 13.44 1.71 -5.76
N VAL A 67 13.41 1.21 -7.00
CA VAL A 67 14.49 1.39 -7.98
C VAL A 67 14.61 2.86 -8.39
N ARG A 68 13.47 3.52 -8.69
CA ARG A 68 13.43 4.95 -9.03
C ARG A 68 13.96 5.84 -7.91
N LYS A 69 13.80 5.42 -6.65
CA LYS A 69 14.36 6.07 -5.47
C LYS A 69 15.79 5.63 -5.13
N GLN A 70 16.41 4.81 -5.98
CA GLN A 70 17.77 4.31 -5.81
C GLN A 70 17.99 3.52 -4.50
N LEU A 71 16.91 2.98 -3.94
CA LEU A 71 16.97 2.17 -2.72
C LEU A 71 17.46 0.75 -2.99
N VAL A 72 17.28 0.28 -4.23
CA VAL A 72 17.68 -1.05 -4.70
C VAL A 72 18.08 -0.96 -6.18
N VAL A 73 18.98 -1.84 -6.62
CA VAL A 73 19.51 -1.87 -8.00
C VAL A 73 18.59 -2.56 -9.00
N ARG A 74 17.63 -3.36 -8.53
CA ARG A 74 16.62 -4.02 -9.35
C ARG A 74 15.34 -4.19 -8.55
N GLN A 75 14.22 -4.27 -9.25
CA GLN A 75 12.96 -4.68 -8.62
C GLN A 75 13.17 -6.08 -8.03
N GLN A 76 12.67 -6.31 -6.83
CA GLN A 76 12.59 -7.66 -6.31
C GLN A 76 11.40 -8.33 -7.00
N ASN A 77 11.65 -9.36 -7.82
CA ASN A 77 10.59 -10.19 -8.39
C ASN A 77 9.84 -10.84 -7.23
N GLY A 78 8.68 -10.32 -6.90
CA GLY A 78 7.92 -10.81 -5.78
C GLY A 78 6.60 -10.09 -5.64
N LEU A 79 5.55 -10.90 -5.66
CA LEU A 79 4.25 -10.79 -4.98
C LEU A 79 4.29 -10.22 -3.53
N GLY A 80 5.40 -9.62 -3.08
CA GLY A 80 5.64 -9.10 -1.73
C GLY A 80 5.16 -7.66 -1.51
N GLN A 81 4.94 -6.85 -2.56
CA GLN A 81 4.31 -5.52 -2.42
C GLN A 81 2.90 -5.45 -3.01
N VAL A 82 2.61 -6.25 -4.04
CA VAL A 82 1.25 -6.48 -4.56
C VAL A 82 0.67 -7.73 -3.90
N ARG A 83 0.70 -7.77 -2.56
CA ARG A 83 -0.16 -8.70 -1.84
C ARG A 83 -1.53 -8.05 -1.81
N THR A 84 -2.47 -8.59 -2.58
CA THR A 84 -3.87 -8.34 -2.31
C THR A 84 -4.10 -8.71 -0.85
N LEU A 85 -4.31 -7.71 0.01
CA LEU A 85 -4.63 -7.86 1.44
C LEU A 85 -6.06 -8.43 1.58
N LEU A 86 -6.34 -9.53 0.89
CA LEU A 86 -7.63 -10.20 0.88
C LEU A 86 -7.86 -11.04 2.15
N SER A 87 -6.86 -11.25 3.01
CA SER A 87 -6.97 -12.12 4.18
C SER A 87 -6.86 -11.45 5.55
N MET A 88 -6.73 -10.12 5.64
CA MET A 88 -6.63 -9.44 6.95
C MET A 88 -7.94 -8.81 7.43
N ILE A 89 -9.07 -9.10 6.79
CA ILE A 89 -10.40 -8.61 7.19
C ILE A 89 -11.41 -9.77 7.16
N ASN A 90 -11.11 -10.83 7.92
CA ASN A 90 -12.14 -11.69 8.50
C ASN A 90 -12.14 -11.46 10.01
#